data_AF-A0A1G9J4I9-F1
#
_entry.id   AF-A0A1G9J4I9-F1
#
_cell.length_a   1.000
_cell.length_b   1.000
_cell.length_c   1.000
_cell.angle_alpha   90.00
_cell.angle_beta   90.00
_cell.angle_gamma   90.00
#
_symmetry.space_group_name_H-M   'P 1'
#
loop_
_entity.id
_entity.type
_entity.pdbx_description
1 polymer ?
#
loop_
_entity_poly.entity_id
_entity_poly.type
_entity_poly.pdbx_seq_one_letter_code
_entity_poly.pdbx_strand_id
1 'polypeptide(L)'
;MTVRARRRAVVCAPHAGRRWLFLLALTATSPVWASLGKDYDTAILQIERENYEKAIPLLKEVISEVPASLPRIRLYGMRFASYTPHYYLGLAHYRLGNCEEALSSWADEARFQVLSGENAENMASGKADCETRLVQAGKELPVPGASVADNGNTNDAALREVVNAFFNGSYEQVAHFDPMTLGDPASRGQAWIYRAASQYTLYVLGGEANGKSLSDVRSSLANARSSDPNLVIDRNQFSPKFLKLMDQGVVR
;
A
#
# COMPACT_ATOMS: atom_id res chain seq x y z
N MET A 1 6.85 -88.50 -16.14
CA MET A 1 8.20 -88.91 -16.61
C MET A 1 8.63 -87.85 -17.62
N THR A 2 9.72 -87.10 -17.56
CA THR A 2 11.00 -87.17 -16.82
C THR A 2 11.63 -85.77 -16.82
N VAL A 3 12.25 -85.47 -15.70
CA VAL A 3 13.17 -84.37 -15.33
C VAL A 3 14.18 -83.97 -16.42
N ARG A 4 14.43 -82.66 -16.63
CA ARG A 4 15.80 -82.09 -16.53
C ARG A 4 15.87 -80.56 -16.49
N ALA A 5 16.52 -80.11 -15.42
CA ALA A 5 16.98 -78.75 -15.16
C ALA A 5 18.23 -78.36 -15.98
N ARG A 6 18.46 -77.05 -16.14
CA ARG A 6 19.76 -76.33 -16.17
C ARG A 6 19.44 -74.81 -16.16
N ARG A 7 19.59 -74.11 -15.04
CA ARG A 7 20.80 -73.50 -14.43
C ARG A 7 21.43 -72.34 -15.22
N ARG A 8 21.30 -71.14 -14.60
CA ARG A 8 22.26 -70.02 -14.49
C ARG A 8 22.52 -69.24 -15.80
N ALA A 9 22.61 -67.90 -15.81
CA ALA A 9 23.35 -67.08 -14.88
C ALA A 9 22.71 -65.72 -14.58
N VAL A 10 22.91 -65.32 -13.33
CA VAL A 10 22.76 -63.98 -12.77
C VAL A 10 23.84 -63.10 -13.39
N VAL A 11 23.46 -61.96 -13.97
CA VAL A 11 24.37 -60.84 -14.20
C VAL A 11 23.91 -59.71 -13.29
N CYS A 12 24.68 -59.51 -12.22
CA CYS A 12 24.66 -58.32 -11.40
C CYS A 12 25.25 -57.16 -12.21
N ALA A 13 24.49 -56.08 -12.38
CA ALA A 13 25.02 -54.77 -12.76
C ALA A 13 24.76 -53.80 -11.60
N PRO A 14 25.80 -53.30 -10.91
CA PRO A 14 25.66 -52.34 -9.83
C PRO A 14 25.91 -50.93 -10.37
N HIS A 15 24.86 -50.12 -10.53
CA HIS A 15 25.03 -48.68 -10.53
C HIS A 15 23.90 -48.02 -9.75
N ALA A 16 24.27 -47.69 -8.51
CA ALA A 16 23.59 -46.78 -7.61
C ALA A 16 23.42 -45.40 -8.28
N GLY A 17 22.40 -45.29 -9.14
CA GLY A 17 21.88 -44.02 -9.63
C GLY A 17 20.95 -43.43 -8.57
N ARG A 18 21.53 -42.66 -7.65
CA ARG A 18 20.87 -41.87 -6.62
C ARG A 18 19.78 -40.98 -7.23
N ARG A 19 18.56 -41.52 -7.28
CA ARG A 19 17.34 -40.82 -7.65
C ARG A 19 17.12 -39.67 -6.67
N TRP A 20 17.56 -38.48 -7.04
CA TRP A 20 17.15 -37.24 -6.40
C TRP A 20 15.65 -37.07 -6.64
N LEU A 21 14.86 -37.52 -5.67
CA LEU A 21 13.48 -37.08 -5.47
C LEU A 21 13.53 -35.58 -5.15
N PHE A 22 13.42 -34.75 -6.19
CA PHE A 22 13.02 -33.36 -6.03
C PHE A 22 11.56 -33.34 -5.57
N LEU A 23 11.36 -33.40 -4.25
CA LEU A 23 10.09 -33.04 -3.63
C LEU A 23 9.83 -31.56 -3.92
N LEU A 24 8.86 -31.32 -4.81
CA LEU A 24 8.24 -30.02 -5.05
C LEU A 24 7.75 -29.46 -3.71
N ALA A 25 8.54 -28.58 -3.09
CA ALA A 25 8.06 -27.68 -2.06
C ALA A 25 7.19 -26.62 -2.76
N LEU A 26 5.88 -26.89 -2.84
CA LEU A 26 4.88 -25.86 -3.08
C LEU A 26 4.97 -24.86 -1.93
N THR A 27 5.79 -23.82 -2.08
CA THR A 27 5.74 -22.66 -1.21
C THR A 27 4.41 -21.97 -1.50
N ALA A 28 3.39 -22.32 -0.72
CA ALA A 28 2.16 -21.56 -0.62
C ALA A 28 2.53 -20.17 -0.08
N THR A 29 2.90 -19.25 -0.98
CA THR A 29 2.87 -17.83 -0.67
C THR A 29 1.40 -17.47 -0.52
N SER A 30 0.88 -17.58 0.70
CA SER A 30 -0.44 -17.08 1.02
C SER A 30 -0.56 -15.65 0.50
N PRO A 31 -1.67 -15.28 -0.16
CA PRO A 31 -1.88 -13.91 -0.57
C PRO A 31 -1.86 -13.03 0.68
N VAL A 32 -0.87 -12.14 0.77
CA VAL A 32 -0.65 -11.20 1.89
C VAL A 32 -1.78 -10.15 1.98
N TRP A 33 -2.88 -10.32 1.25
CA TRP A 33 -3.96 -9.36 1.06
C TRP A 33 -5.19 -9.67 1.90
N ALA A 34 -5.32 -10.93 2.33
CA ALA A 34 -6.30 -11.29 3.34
C ALA A 34 -5.98 -10.64 4.71
N SER A 35 -4.78 -10.09 4.90
CA SER A 35 -4.37 -9.54 6.19
C SER A 35 -4.71 -8.07 6.38
N LEU A 36 -4.88 -7.22 5.35
CA LEU A 36 -5.10 -5.77 5.55
C LEU A 36 -6.24 -5.49 6.54
N GLY A 37 -7.42 -6.09 6.31
CA GLY A 37 -8.56 -5.95 7.21
C GLY A 37 -8.32 -6.55 8.60
N LYS A 38 -7.50 -7.61 8.69
CA LYS A 38 -7.13 -8.26 9.96
C LYS A 38 -6.12 -7.43 10.75
N ASP A 39 -5.12 -6.86 10.09
CA ASP A 39 -4.03 -6.10 10.71
C ASP A 39 -4.56 -4.75 11.20
N TYR A 40 -5.44 -4.10 10.42
CA TYR A 40 -6.17 -2.91 10.86
C TYR A 40 -7.09 -3.21 12.04
N ASP A 41 -7.93 -4.26 11.96
CA ASP A 41 -8.80 -4.67 13.09
C ASP A 41 -7.97 -4.99 14.35
N THR A 42 -6.82 -5.65 14.18
CA THR A 42 -5.88 -5.92 15.27
C THR A 42 -5.33 -4.61 15.86
N ALA A 43 -5.01 -3.61 15.03
CA ALA A 43 -4.56 -2.31 15.51
C ALA A 43 -5.66 -1.60 16.33
N ILE A 44 -6.91 -1.62 15.85
CA ILE A 44 -8.05 -1.04 16.57
C ILE A 44 -8.26 -1.75 17.91
N LEU A 45 -8.17 -3.09 17.95
CA LEU A 45 -8.23 -3.85 19.20
C LEU A 45 -7.10 -3.48 20.18
N GLN A 46 -5.91 -3.10 19.71
CA GLN A 46 -4.86 -2.59 20.60
C GLN A 46 -5.23 -1.22 21.16
N ILE A 47 -5.84 -0.34 20.36
CA ILE A 47 -6.29 0.99 20.81
C ILE A 47 -7.41 0.88 21.83
N GLU A 48 -8.40 0.03 21.61
CA GLU A 48 -9.49 -0.23 22.56
C GLU A 48 -8.97 -0.78 23.90
N ARG A 49 -7.82 -1.46 23.87
CA ARG A 49 -7.11 -1.95 25.06
C ARG A 49 -6.09 -0.95 25.62
N GLU A 50 -6.06 0.27 25.11
CA GLU A 50 -5.11 1.33 25.48
C GLU A 50 -3.63 0.96 25.28
N ASN A 51 -3.35 -0.07 24.48
CA ASN A 51 -2.00 -0.53 24.14
C ASN A 51 -1.45 0.26 22.94
N TYR A 52 -1.36 1.58 23.07
CA TYR A 52 -1.00 2.48 21.97
C TYR A 52 0.37 2.17 21.35
N GLU A 53 1.35 1.76 22.16
CA GLU A 53 2.69 1.36 21.69
C GLU A 53 2.65 0.19 20.69
N LYS A 54 1.71 -0.75 20.89
CA LYS A 54 1.53 -1.91 20.00
C LYS A 54 0.67 -1.55 18.78
N ALA A 55 -0.22 -0.57 18.90
CA ALA A 55 -1.07 -0.12 17.80
C ALA A 55 -0.27 0.60 16.71
N ILE A 56 0.68 1.47 17.10
CA ILE A 56 1.48 2.29 16.17
C ILE A 56 2.14 1.48 15.04
N PRO A 57 2.93 0.41 15.31
CA PRO A 57 3.57 -0.34 14.23
C PRO A 57 2.56 -1.00 13.30
N LEU A 58 1.44 -1.51 13.83
CA LEU A 58 0.37 -2.10 13.02
C LEU A 58 -0.27 -1.06 12.10
N LEU A 59 -0.55 0.13 12.62
CA LEU A 59 -1.11 1.24 11.84
C LEU A 59 -0.15 1.71 10.74
N LYS A 60 1.14 1.85 11.06
CA LYS A 60 2.17 2.22 10.07
C LYS A 60 2.27 1.18 8.97
N GLU A 61 2.18 -0.10 9.32
CA GLU A 61 2.21 -1.18 8.33
C GLU A 61 1.01 -1.10 7.39
N VAL A 62 -0.22 -0.98 7.90
CA VAL A 62 -1.40 -0.86 7.03
C VAL A 62 -1.42 0.44 6.21
N ILE A 63 -0.92 1.56 6.75
CA ILE A 63 -0.74 2.83 6.00
C ILE A 63 0.26 2.64 4.87
N SER A 64 1.33 1.87 5.09
CA SER A 64 2.30 1.57 4.03
C SER A 64 1.70 0.74 2.90
N GLU A 65 0.63 -0.01 3.15
CA GLU A 65 -0.08 -0.78 2.12
C GLU A 65 -1.14 0.06 1.40
N VAL A 66 -2.00 0.73 2.17
CA VAL A 66 -3.07 1.61 1.69
C VAL A 66 -2.94 2.94 2.42
N PRO A 67 -2.28 3.95 1.80
CA PRO A 67 -2.04 5.23 2.44
C PRO A 67 -3.29 6.08 2.63
N ALA A 68 -4.35 5.88 1.83
CA ALA A 68 -5.55 6.71 1.95
C ALA A 68 -6.51 6.21 3.03
N SER A 69 -7.07 7.16 3.77
CA SER A 69 -8.28 6.91 4.55
C SER A 69 -9.47 6.78 3.60
N LEU A 70 -10.36 5.83 3.88
CA LEU A 70 -11.47 5.46 3.02
C LEU A 70 -12.77 5.40 3.83
N PRO A 71 -13.90 5.94 3.31
CA PRO A 71 -15.17 5.97 4.04
C PRO A 71 -15.75 4.58 4.28
N ARG A 72 -15.35 3.60 3.47
CA ARG A 72 -15.82 2.24 3.60
C ARG A 72 -14.82 1.26 2.99
N ILE A 73 -14.33 0.33 3.80
CA ILE A 73 -13.61 -0.86 3.34
C ILE A 73 -14.30 -2.12 3.83
N ARG A 74 -14.07 -3.23 3.12
CA ARG A 74 -14.45 -4.55 3.61
C ARG A 74 -13.35 -5.03 4.57
N LEU A 75 -13.71 -5.21 5.83
CA LEU A 75 -12.85 -5.88 6.81
C LEU A 75 -13.01 -7.40 6.66
N TYR A 76 -12.80 -8.16 7.74
CA TYR A 76 -13.01 -9.61 7.73
C TYR A 76 -14.49 -9.99 7.47
N GLY A 77 -14.69 -11.00 6.62
CA GLY A 77 -16.00 -11.56 6.33
C GLY A 77 -16.90 -10.59 5.56
N MET A 78 -18.03 -10.22 6.16
CA MET A 78 -19.04 -9.31 5.57
C MET A 78 -19.13 -7.97 6.31
N ARG A 79 -18.19 -7.67 7.21
CA ARG A 79 -18.17 -6.41 7.97
C ARG A 79 -17.54 -5.30 7.13
N PHE A 80 -18.20 -4.16 7.10
CA PHE A 80 -17.67 -2.94 6.50
C PHE A 80 -17.50 -1.88 7.58
N ALA A 81 -16.40 -1.14 7.53
CA ALA A 81 -16.11 -0.05 8.44
C ALA A 81 -15.36 1.07 7.71
N SER A 82 -15.35 2.26 8.30
CA SER A 82 -14.47 3.34 7.86
C SER A 82 -13.02 2.96 8.16
N TYR A 83 -12.14 3.20 7.19
CA TYR A 83 -10.71 3.01 7.31
C TYR A 83 -10.06 4.38 7.50
N THR A 84 -9.71 4.70 8.74
CA THR A 84 -9.13 6.00 9.11
C THR A 84 -7.85 5.76 9.89
N PRO A 85 -6.84 5.10 9.30
CA PRO A 85 -5.65 4.69 10.04
C PRO A 85 -4.83 5.89 10.54
N HIS A 86 -4.82 7.02 9.82
CA HIS A 86 -4.11 8.23 10.23
C HIS A 86 -4.77 8.88 11.46
N TYR A 87 -6.10 8.87 11.54
CA TYR A 87 -6.83 9.25 12.76
C TYR A 87 -6.34 8.47 13.98
N TYR A 88 -6.35 7.14 13.86
CA TYR A 88 -5.98 6.24 14.94
C TYR A 88 -4.48 6.29 15.27
N LEU A 89 -3.64 6.57 14.28
CA LEU A 89 -2.20 6.77 14.48
C LEU A 89 -1.95 8.05 15.27
N GLY A 90 -2.63 9.14 14.89
CA GLY A 90 -2.56 10.39 15.63
C GLY A 90 -3.10 10.26 17.06
N LEU A 91 -4.20 9.51 17.25
CA LEU A 91 -4.76 9.21 18.57
C LEU A 91 -3.76 8.42 19.44
N ALA A 92 -3.12 7.39 18.89
CA ALA A 92 -2.13 6.62 19.62
C ALA A 92 -0.92 7.48 20.03
N HIS A 93 -0.41 8.31 19.11
CA HIS A 93 0.68 9.26 19.42
C HIS A 93 0.26 10.29 20.47
N TYR A 94 -0.95 10.83 20.38
CA TYR A 94 -1.50 11.76 21.36
C TYR A 94 -1.57 11.16 22.76
N ARG A 95 -2.04 9.90 22.87
CA ARG A 95 -2.15 9.20 24.16
C ARG A 95 -0.80 8.87 24.79
N LEU A 96 0.26 8.76 23.98
CA LEU A 96 1.65 8.63 24.46
C LEU A 96 2.33 9.98 24.74
N GLY A 97 1.66 11.12 24.50
CA GLY A 97 2.22 12.46 24.69
C GLY A 97 3.10 12.95 23.53
N ASN A 98 3.14 12.22 22.42
CA ASN A 98 3.92 12.56 21.23
C ASN A 98 3.12 13.52 20.34
N CYS A 99 3.04 14.78 20.76
CA CYS A 99 2.19 15.78 20.13
C CYS A 99 2.59 16.13 18.68
N GLU A 100 3.88 16.09 18.34
CA GLU A 100 4.37 16.40 16.99
C GLU A 100 3.86 15.38 15.97
N GLU A 101 4.07 14.08 16.25
CA GLU A 101 3.62 12.98 15.41
C GLU A 101 2.10 12.87 15.37
N ALA A 102 1.41 13.20 16.46
CA ALA A 102 -0.04 13.24 16.51
C ALA A 102 -0.61 14.28 15.54
N LEU A 103 -0.09 15.51 15.60
CA LEU A 103 -0.50 16.60 14.71
C LEU A 103 -0.20 16.28 13.25
N SER A 104 0.97 15.71 12.96
CA SER A 104 1.33 15.28 11.60
C SER A 104 0.34 14.24 11.05
N SER A 105 0.07 13.19 11.82
CA SER A 105 -0.84 12.11 11.39
C SER A 105 -2.26 12.64 11.17
N TRP A 106 -2.75 13.51 12.04
CA TRP A 106 -4.07 14.12 11.86
C TRP A 106 -4.12 15.21 10.79
N ALA A 107 -2.99 15.78 10.39
CA ALA A 107 -2.92 16.65 9.22
C ALA A 107 -3.10 15.82 7.94
N ASP A 108 -2.50 14.62 7.87
CA ASP A 108 -2.73 13.68 6.77
C ASP A 108 -4.19 13.20 6.75
N GLU A 109 -4.75 12.80 7.89
CA GLU A 109 -6.17 12.37 7.97
C GLU A 109 -7.14 13.45 7.45
N ALA A 110 -6.88 14.72 7.78
CA ALA A 110 -7.75 15.83 7.37
C ALA A 110 -7.83 16.01 5.84
N ARG A 111 -6.82 15.55 5.09
CA ARG A 111 -6.80 15.63 3.62
C ARG A 111 -7.83 14.72 2.97
N PHE A 112 -8.13 13.57 3.61
CA PHE A 112 -9.04 12.56 3.08
C PHE A 112 -10.52 12.88 3.30
N GLN A 113 -10.85 13.78 4.25
CA GLN A 113 -12.22 14.19 4.56
C GLN A 113 -13.18 13.01 4.88
N VAL A 114 -12.65 11.93 5.45
CA VAL A 114 -13.42 10.71 5.77
C VAL A 114 -14.03 10.75 7.17
N LEU A 115 -13.37 11.43 8.12
CA LEU A 115 -13.83 11.51 9.50
C LEU A 115 -15.13 12.31 9.65
N SER A 116 -16.03 11.82 10.51
CA SER A 116 -17.26 12.50 10.90
C SER A 116 -17.66 12.14 12.33
N GLY A 117 -18.61 12.90 12.89
CA GLY A 117 -19.16 12.69 14.23
C GLY A 117 -18.10 12.77 15.33
N GLU A 118 -18.23 11.88 16.32
CA GLU A 118 -17.40 11.87 17.53
C GLU A 118 -15.90 11.81 17.24
N ASN A 119 -15.46 11.03 16.24
CA ASN A 119 -14.05 10.92 15.92
C ASN A 119 -13.47 12.25 15.39
N ALA A 120 -14.26 13.00 14.61
CA ALA A 120 -13.84 14.31 14.12
C ALA A 120 -13.74 15.34 15.26
N GLU A 121 -14.69 15.32 16.20
CA GLU A 121 -14.66 16.15 17.42
C GLU A 121 -13.46 15.81 18.29
N ASN A 122 -13.23 14.52 18.56
CA ASN A 122 -12.09 14.02 19.33
C ASN A 122 -10.75 14.42 18.68
N MET A 123 -10.66 14.35 17.36
CA MET A 123 -9.47 14.81 16.63
C MET A 123 -9.26 16.32 16.83
N ALA A 124 -10.31 17.13 16.70
CA ALA A 124 -10.22 18.58 16.85
C ALA A 124 -9.79 18.98 18.26
N SER A 125 -10.39 18.39 19.30
CA SER A 125 -10.01 18.62 20.69
C SER A 125 -8.56 18.17 20.98
N GLY A 126 -8.17 17.00 20.45
CA GLY A 126 -6.80 16.50 20.59
C GLY A 126 -5.77 17.41 19.92
N LYS A 127 -6.07 17.96 18.74
CA LYS A 127 -5.21 18.94 18.06
C LYS A 127 -4.99 20.19 18.92
N ALA A 128 -6.07 20.79 19.42
CA ALA A 128 -5.99 22.01 20.23
C ALA A 128 -5.17 21.80 21.53
N ASP A 129 -5.31 20.64 22.17
CA ASP A 129 -4.52 20.27 23.35
C ASP A 129 -3.03 20.08 22.99
N CYS A 130 -2.72 19.34 21.92
CA CYS A 130 -1.35 19.20 21.41
C CYS A 130 -0.69 20.54 21.09
N GLU A 131 -1.38 21.41 20.37
CA GLU A 131 -0.89 22.74 20.01
C GLU A 131 -0.57 23.57 21.26
N THR A 132 -1.47 23.56 22.24
CA THR A 132 -1.26 24.25 23.53
C THR A 132 -0.02 23.72 24.25
N ARG A 133 0.15 22.39 24.31
CA ARG A 133 1.31 21.76 24.96
C ARG A 133 2.64 22.11 24.27
N LEU A 134 2.65 22.14 22.93
CA LEU A 134 3.85 22.49 22.18
C LEU A 134 4.24 23.97 22.38
N VAL A 135 3.26 24.88 22.35
CA VAL A 135 3.49 26.30 22.63
C VAL A 135 4.02 26.51 24.06
N GLN A 136 3.42 25.84 25.05
CA GLN A 136 3.90 25.89 26.44
C GLN A 136 5.31 25.32 26.59
N ALA A 137 5.68 24.33 25.79
CA ALA A 137 7.02 23.76 25.73
C ALA A 137 8.01 24.60 24.90
N GLY A 138 7.58 25.72 24.31
CA GLY A 138 8.41 26.57 23.45
C GLY A 138 8.79 25.94 22.11
N LYS A 139 8.07 24.91 21.67
CA LYS A 139 8.27 24.25 20.38
C LYS A 139 7.41 24.88 19.29
N GLU A 140 7.97 25.04 18.10
CA GLU A 140 7.23 25.49 16.93
C GLU A 140 6.27 24.40 16.43
N LEU A 141 5.08 24.80 15.98
CA LEU A 141 4.07 23.87 15.49
C LEU A 141 4.53 23.23 14.17
N PRO A 142 4.28 21.93 13.96
CA PRO A 142 4.55 21.29 12.68
C PRO A 142 3.66 21.92 11.60
N VAL A 143 4.26 22.65 10.66
CA VAL A 143 3.54 23.24 9.52
C VAL A 143 3.26 22.14 8.50
N PRO A 144 1.98 21.81 8.22
CA PRO A 144 1.67 20.78 7.22
C PRO A 144 2.01 21.30 5.81
N GLY A 145 3.02 20.71 5.15
CA GLY A 145 3.22 20.86 3.70
C GLY A 145 4.27 21.88 3.21
N ALA A 146 5.34 22.16 3.96
CA ALA A 146 6.45 22.98 3.44
C ALA A 146 7.35 22.21 2.45
N SER A 147 6.89 22.05 1.18
CA SER A 147 7.64 21.60 0.00
C SER A 147 6.63 21.46 -1.16
N VAL A 148 6.61 22.22 -2.27
CA VAL A 148 7.66 22.71 -3.18
C VAL A 148 7.16 24.02 -3.85
N ALA A 149 8.08 24.96 -4.12
CA ALA A 149 7.80 26.20 -4.83
C ALA A 149 7.30 25.95 -6.27
N ASP A 150 6.22 26.66 -6.61
CA ASP A 150 5.44 26.60 -7.85
C ASP A 150 6.17 27.29 -9.02
N ASN A 151 6.62 26.53 -10.02
CA ASN A 151 7.00 27.08 -11.32
C ASN A 151 5.81 26.84 -12.27
N GLY A 152 5.10 27.90 -12.63
CA GLY A 152 3.79 27.88 -13.31
C GLY A 152 3.74 27.34 -14.74
N ASN A 153 4.14 26.08 -14.96
CA ASN A 153 3.87 25.33 -16.19
C ASN A 153 2.48 24.66 -16.09
N THR A 154 1.65 24.81 -17.13
CA THR A 154 0.31 24.20 -17.17
C THR A 154 0.35 22.67 -17.19
N ASN A 155 1.42 22.08 -17.75
CA ASN A 155 1.66 20.63 -17.67
C ASN A 155 1.92 20.18 -16.22
N ASP A 156 2.48 21.04 -15.38
CA ASP A 156 2.71 20.75 -13.96
C ASP A 156 1.41 20.89 -13.18
N ALA A 157 0.47 21.74 -13.60
CA ALA A 157 -0.83 21.87 -12.95
C ALA A 157 -1.68 20.60 -13.09
N ALA A 158 -1.79 20.04 -14.30
CA ALA A 158 -2.56 18.82 -14.53
C ALA A 158 -1.93 17.60 -13.83
N LEU A 159 -0.59 17.48 -13.86
CA LEU A 159 0.09 16.42 -13.11
C LEU A 159 -0.12 16.59 -11.60
N ARG A 160 -0.01 17.81 -11.06
CA ARG A 160 -0.29 18.09 -9.63
C ARG A 160 -1.71 17.71 -9.25
N GLU A 161 -2.70 17.94 -10.12
CA GLU A 161 -4.08 17.49 -9.87
C GLU A 161 -4.16 15.97 -9.74
N VAL A 162 -3.50 15.20 -10.62
CA VAL A 162 -3.44 13.73 -10.54
C VAL A 162 -2.78 13.26 -9.25
N VAL A 163 -1.65 13.87 -8.89
CA VAL A 163 -0.90 13.57 -7.66
C VAL A 163 -1.76 13.85 -6.43
N ASN A 164 -2.41 15.02 -6.37
CA ASN A 164 -3.29 15.40 -5.28
C ASN A 164 -4.51 14.48 -5.19
N ALA A 165 -5.13 14.14 -6.33
CA ALA A 165 -6.24 13.20 -6.39
C ALA A 165 -5.84 11.82 -5.84
N PHE A 166 -4.64 11.34 -6.18
CA PHE A 166 -4.11 10.08 -5.64
C PHE A 166 -3.96 10.13 -4.12
N PHE A 167 -3.30 11.17 -3.60
CA PHE A 167 -3.06 11.32 -2.17
C PHE A 167 -4.30 11.70 -1.36
N ASN A 168 -5.39 12.12 -2.01
CA ASN A 168 -6.68 12.36 -1.36
C ASN A 168 -7.61 11.14 -1.45
N GLY A 169 -7.14 10.00 -1.98
CA GLY A 169 -7.93 8.77 -2.09
C GLY A 169 -8.90 8.72 -3.28
N SER A 170 -8.84 9.68 -4.20
CA SER A 170 -9.64 9.71 -5.44
C SER A 170 -9.09 8.75 -6.51
N TYR A 171 -8.86 7.49 -6.12
CA TYR A 171 -8.23 6.49 -6.98
C TYR A 171 -9.01 6.18 -8.26
N GLU A 172 -10.35 6.24 -8.22
CA GLU A 172 -11.17 6.07 -9.42
C GLU A 172 -10.91 7.18 -10.45
N GLN A 173 -10.81 8.43 -10.00
CA GLN A 173 -10.50 9.56 -10.88
C GLN A 173 -9.13 9.38 -11.54
N VAL A 174 -8.11 9.05 -10.74
CA VAL A 174 -6.74 8.84 -11.24
C VAL A 174 -6.63 7.62 -12.15
N ALA A 175 -7.39 6.55 -11.88
CA ALA A 175 -7.43 5.35 -12.73
C ALA A 175 -8.01 5.62 -14.14
N HIS A 176 -8.88 6.64 -14.27
CA HIS A 176 -9.49 7.05 -15.53
C HIS A 176 -8.82 8.26 -16.20
N PHE A 177 -7.91 8.95 -15.50
CA PHE A 177 -7.13 10.04 -16.09
C PHE A 177 -6.37 9.54 -17.33
N ASP A 178 -6.34 10.35 -18.39
CA ASP A 178 -5.58 10.07 -19.62
C ASP A 178 -4.24 10.82 -19.60
N PRO A 179 -3.11 10.13 -19.33
CA PRO A 179 -1.80 10.76 -19.31
C PRO A 179 -1.41 11.38 -20.65
N MET A 180 -2.00 10.95 -21.78
CA MET A 180 -1.67 11.51 -23.10
C MET A 180 -2.02 12.99 -23.24
N THR A 181 -2.84 13.53 -22.34
CA THR A 181 -3.16 14.96 -22.27
C THR A 181 -1.99 15.82 -21.79
N LEU A 182 -0.97 15.23 -21.15
CA LEU A 182 0.21 15.96 -20.68
C LEU A 182 1.23 16.11 -21.83
N GLY A 183 1.73 17.33 -22.04
CA GLY A 183 2.64 17.63 -23.13
C GLY A 183 4.07 17.10 -22.93
N ASP A 184 4.51 16.99 -21.69
CA ASP A 184 5.88 16.57 -21.34
C ASP A 184 5.99 15.04 -21.13
N PRO A 185 6.97 14.36 -21.75
CA PRO A 185 7.16 12.91 -21.59
C PRO A 185 7.39 12.44 -20.15
N ALA A 186 8.12 13.20 -19.33
CA ALA A 186 8.37 12.83 -17.94
C ALA A 186 7.09 12.95 -17.11
N SER A 187 6.31 14.03 -17.30
CA SER A 187 5.00 14.20 -16.67
C SER A 187 4.02 13.09 -17.08
N ARG A 188 4.02 12.67 -18.35
CA ARG A 188 3.26 11.49 -18.81
C ARG A 188 3.69 10.22 -18.10
N GLY A 189 5.00 9.99 -18.01
CA GLY A 189 5.58 8.86 -17.29
C GLY A 189 5.09 8.80 -15.85
N GLN A 190 5.18 9.91 -15.13
CA GLN A 190 4.70 10.02 -13.75
C GLN A 190 3.20 9.77 -13.63
N ALA A 191 2.37 10.39 -14.48
CA ALA A 191 0.93 10.19 -14.45
C ALA A 191 0.52 8.73 -14.72
N TRP A 192 1.23 8.01 -15.60
CA TRP A 192 1.03 6.58 -15.79
C TRP A 192 1.36 5.76 -14.53
N ILE A 193 2.38 6.13 -13.77
CA ILE A 193 2.69 5.48 -12.49
C ILE A 193 1.57 5.70 -11.47
N TYR A 194 1.07 6.92 -11.32
CA TYR A 194 -0.06 7.21 -10.43
C TYR A 194 -1.35 6.50 -10.85
N ARG A 195 -1.62 6.42 -12.16
CA ARG A 195 -2.71 5.63 -12.71
C ARG A 195 -2.57 4.14 -12.36
N ALA A 196 -1.38 3.58 -12.56
CA ALA A 196 -1.07 2.19 -12.21
C ALA A 196 -1.24 1.93 -10.71
N ALA A 197 -0.72 2.82 -9.86
CA ALA A 197 -0.86 2.73 -8.42
C ALA A 197 -2.33 2.81 -7.98
N SER A 198 -3.13 3.67 -8.60
CA SER A 198 -4.56 3.79 -8.29
C SER A 198 -5.35 2.55 -8.72
N GLN A 199 -5.11 2.04 -9.91
CA GLN A 199 -5.71 0.80 -10.40
C GLN A 199 -5.36 -0.39 -9.48
N TYR A 200 -4.13 -0.41 -8.99
CA TYR A 200 -3.69 -1.41 -8.03
C TYR A 200 -4.40 -1.28 -6.68
N THR A 201 -4.52 -0.07 -6.15
CA THR A 201 -5.27 0.16 -4.91
C THR A 201 -6.73 -0.26 -5.06
N LEU A 202 -7.39 0.10 -6.17
CA LEU A 202 -8.77 -0.33 -6.45
C LEU A 202 -8.90 -1.86 -6.57
N TYR A 203 -7.92 -2.53 -7.18
CA TYR A 203 -7.88 -3.99 -7.25
C TYR A 203 -7.84 -4.63 -5.85
N VAL A 204 -6.99 -4.09 -4.97
CA VAL A 204 -6.84 -4.55 -3.59
C VAL A 204 -8.14 -4.31 -2.81
N LEU A 205 -8.71 -3.12 -2.90
CA LEU A 205 -9.96 -2.76 -2.23
C LEU A 205 -11.16 -3.60 -2.72
N GLY A 206 -11.16 -3.98 -4.00
CA GLY A 206 -12.18 -4.83 -4.62
C GLY A 206 -12.09 -6.31 -4.23
N GLY A 207 -11.11 -6.70 -3.41
CA GLY A 207 -10.92 -8.09 -2.98
C GLY A 207 -10.44 -9.02 -4.09
N GLU A 208 -9.69 -8.49 -5.06
CA GLU A 208 -8.91 -9.23 -6.06
C GLU A 208 -9.69 -10.13 -7.04
N ALA A 209 -11.01 -10.21 -6.93
CA ALA A 209 -11.86 -11.13 -7.71
C ALA A 209 -11.96 -10.76 -9.20
N ASN A 210 -11.64 -9.52 -9.55
CA ASN A 210 -11.74 -9.02 -10.92
C ASN A 210 -10.35 -9.00 -11.57
N GLY A 211 -9.94 -10.13 -12.16
CA GLY A 211 -8.64 -10.28 -12.85
C GLY A 211 -8.35 -9.23 -13.96
N LYS A 212 -9.35 -8.42 -14.33
CA LYS A 212 -9.25 -7.27 -15.23
C LYS A 212 -8.33 -6.15 -14.70
N SER A 213 -8.19 -5.98 -13.38
CA SER A 213 -7.45 -4.83 -12.85
C SER A 213 -5.92 -4.99 -12.88
N LEU A 214 -5.37 -6.20 -12.72
CA LEU A 214 -3.91 -6.39 -12.78
C LEU A 214 -3.34 -6.28 -14.19
N SER A 215 -4.11 -6.64 -15.24
CA SER A 215 -3.69 -6.38 -16.62
C SER A 215 -3.61 -4.87 -16.90
N ASP A 216 -4.57 -4.10 -16.38
CA ASP A 216 -4.60 -2.65 -16.54
C ASP A 216 -3.42 -1.98 -15.82
N VAL A 217 -3.09 -2.43 -14.60
CA VAL A 217 -1.90 -1.97 -13.87
C VAL A 217 -0.62 -2.23 -14.68
N ARG A 218 -0.45 -3.44 -15.23
CA ARG A 218 0.73 -3.78 -16.04
C ARG A 218 0.80 -2.95 -17.32
N SER A 219 -0.34 -2.71 -17.98
CA SER A 219 -0.42 -1.86 -19.17
C SER A 219 0.00 -0.42 -18.86
N SER A 220 -0.51 0.15 -17.77
CA SER A 220 -0.12 1.49 -17.30
C SER A 220 1.38 1.57 -16.98
N LEU A 221 1.97 0.57 -16.31
CA LEU A 221 3.42 0.52 -16.06
C LEU A 221 4.25 0.41 -17.35
N ALA A 222 3.78 -0.32 -18.37
CA ALA A 222 4.44 -0.40 -19.66
C ALA A 222 4.39 0.94 -20.42
N ASN A 223 3.26 1.65 -20.35
CA ASN A 223 3.10 2.97 -20.93
C ASN A 223 3.97 4.02 -20.23
N ALA A 224 4.13 3.92 -18.90
CA ALA A 224 5.02 4.80 -18.14
C ALA A 224 6.47 4.73 -18.67
N ARG A 225 6.99 3.50 -18.84
CA ARG A 225 8.34 3.25 -19.36
C ARG A 225 8.52 3.70 -20.81
N SER A 226 7.49 3.53 -21.62
CA SER A 226 7.50 3.95 -23.02
C SER A 226 7.48 5.47 -23.14
N SER A 227 6.90 6.17 -22.16
CA SER A 227 6.82 7.63 -22.13
C SER A 227 8.15 8.25 -21.69
N ASP A 228 8.78 7.71 -20.65
CA ASP A 228 10.09 8.16 -20.17
C ASP A 228 10.92 6.97 -19.65
N PRO A 229 11.91 6.48 -20.43
CA PRO A 229 12.79 5.40 -20.00
C PRO A 229 13.70 5.75 -18.82
N ASN A 230 13.93 7.05 -18.56
CA ASN A 230 14.82 7.53 -17.50
C ASN A 230 14.05 8.01 -16.26
N LEU A 231 12.75 7.71 -16.19
CA LEU A 231 11.88 8.16 -15.11
C LEU A 231 12.40 7.72 -13.74
N VAL A 232 12.74 8.70 -12.90
CA VAL A 232 13.10 8.47 -11.50
C VAL A 232 11.82 8.47 -10.66
N ILE A 233 11.51 7.33 -10.06
CA ILE A 233 10.34 7.16 -9.19
C ILE A 233 10.78 7.28 -7.74
N ASP A 234 10.16 8.20 -7.00
CA ASP A 234 10.32 8.25 -5.54
C ASP A 234 9.58 7.06 -4.92
N ARG A 235 10.35 6.04 -4.55
CA ARG A 235 9.82 4.78 -4.03
C ARG A 235 9.13 4.95 -2.69
N ASN A 236 9.41 6.00 -1.93
CA ASN A 236 8.80 6.23 -0.62
C ASN A 236 7.31 6.63 -0.71
N GLN A 237 6.83 7.00 -1.90
CA GLN A 237 5.45 7.43 -2.13
C GLN A 237 4.50 6.27 -2.44
N PHE A 238 5.03 5.05 -2.60
CA PHE A 238 4.25 3.90 -3.04
C PHE A 238 4.38 2.73 -2.07
N SER A 239 3.35 1.89 -2.03
CA SER A 239 3.37 0.72 -1.15
C SER A 239 4.45 -0.28 -1.54
N PRO A 240 5.12 -0.95 -0.59
CA PRO A 240 6.14 -1.96 -0.89
C PRO A 240 5.65 -3.07 -1.84
N LYS A 241 4.36 -3.43 -1.76
CA LYS A 241 3.75 -4.43 -2.64
C LYS A 241 3.58 -3.91 -4.06
N PHE A 242 3.16 -2.66 -4.25
CA PHE A 242 3.11 -2.04 -5.57
C PHE A 242 4.51 -1.93 -6.18
N LEU A 243 5.50 -1.51 -5.40
CA LEU A 243 6.90 -1.46 -5.83
C LEU A 243 7.41 -2.84 -6.27
N LYS A 244 7.09 -3.89 -5.50
CA LYS A 244 7.43 -5.27 -5.87
C LYS A 244 6.76 -5.68 -7.18
N LEU A 245 5.50 -5.31 -7.40
CA LEU A 245 4.82 -5.55 -8.68
C LEU A 245 5.49 -4.80 -9.84
N MET A 246 5.88 -3.55 -9.60
CA MET A 246 6.59 -2.72 -10.58
C MET A 246 7.94 -3.34 -10.95
N ASP A 247 8.70 -3.83 -9.96
CA ASP A 247 9.97 -4.54 -10.15
C ASP A 247 9.75 -5.91 -10.82
N GLN A 248 8.65 -6.62 -10.55
CA GLN A 248 8.31 -7.89 -11.22
C GLN A 248 7.86 -7.71 -12.66
N GLY A 249 7.23 -6.56 -12.98
CA GLY A 249 6.98 -6.16 -14.36
C GLY A 249 8.27 -5.75 -15.08
N VAL A 250 9.37 -5.51 -14.35
CA VAL A 250 10.74 -5.51 -14.91
C VAL A 250 11.21 -6.97 -14.97
N VAL A 251 10.69 -7.73 -15.94
CA VAL A 251 11.34 -8.99 -16.29
C VAL A 251 12.41 -8.65 -17.30
N ARG A 252 13.67 -8.83 -16.87
CA ARG A 252 14.94 -8.65 -17.59
C ARG A 252 14.87 -8.58 -19.11
#